data_AF-A0A7K1BXC9-F1
#
_entry.id   AF-A0A7K1BXC9-F1
#
_cell.length_a   1.000
_cell.length_b   1.000
_cell.length_c   1.000
_cell.angle_alpha   90.00
_cell.angle_beta   90.00
_cell.angle_gamma   90.00
#
_symmetry.space_group_name_H-M   'P 1'
#
loop_
_entity.id
_entity.type
_entity.pdbx_description
1 polymer ?
#
loop_
_entity_poly.entity_id
_entity_poly.type
_entity_poly.pdbx_seq_one_letter_code
_entity_poly.pdbx_strand_id
1 'polypeptide(L)' 'MSPAGTSWKSGAALSRTKVIDIPGSTSSTHPDVEIRHFSCPACGALLDSETALPEDPFLDDILTNK' A
#
# COMPACT_ATOMS: atom_id res chain seq x y z
N MET A 1 -9.13 2.96 -10.46
CA MET A 1 -10.35 2.50 -9.75
C MET A 1 -10.84 1.24 -10.45
N SER A 2 -11.04 0.15 -9.71
CA SER A 2 -11.49 -1.15 -10.25
C SER A 2 -13.00 -1.31 -10.06
N PRO A 3 -13.66 -2.21 -10.82
CA PRO A 3 -15.08 -2.54 -10.60
C PRO A 3 -15.37 -3.00 -9.17
N ALA A 4 -16.59 -2.76 -8.69
CA ALA A 4 -17.05 -3.28 -7.40
C ALA A 4 -16.89 -4.81 -7.34
N GLY A 5 -16.49 -5.34 -6.18
CA GLY A 5 -16.19 -6.77 -6.02
C GLY A 5 -14.80 -7.22 -6.49
N THR A 6 -13.95 -6.30 -6.96
CA THR A 6 -12.54 -6.59 -7.28
C THR A 6 -11.61 -5.73 -6.44
N SER A 7 -10.39 -6.22 -6.22
CA SER A 7 -9.36 -5.47 -5.50
C SER A 7 -9.04 -4.16 -6.22
N TRP A 8 -9.36 -3.04 -5.58
CA TRP A 8 -9.12 -1.71 -6.14
C TRP A 8 -7.62 -1.37 -6.19
N LYS A 9 -6.81 -1.99 -5.31
CA LYS A 9 -5.36 -1.76 -5.19
C LYS A 9 -4.60 -2.12 -6.47
N SER A 10 -5.10 -3.09 -7.24
CA SER A 10 -4.55 -3.44 -8.56
C SER A 10 -4.57 -2.30 -9.58
N GLY A 11 -5.52 -1.36 -9.44
CA GLY A 11 -5.67 -0.20 -10.32
C GLY A 11 -5.21 1.12 -9.70
N ALA A 12 -4.48 1.08 -8.57
CA ALA A 12 -3.91 2.23 -7.92
C ALA A 12 -2.43 2.43 -8.33
N ALA A 13 -1.95 3.67 -8.29
CA ALA A 13 -0.52 3.94 -8.38
C ALA A 13 0.15 3.54 -7.06
N LEU A 14 1.23 2.77 -7.12
CA LEU A 14 1.91 2.24 -5.93
C LEU A 14 3.31 2.82 -5.79
N SER A 15 3.60 3.42 -4.63
CA SER A 15 4.96 3.74 -4.20
C SER A 15 5.33 2.94 -2.96
N ARG A 16 6.59 2.48 -2.90
CA ARG A 16 7.15 1.70 -1.80
C ARG A 16 8.31 2.44 -1.17
N THR A 17 8.35 2.47 0.15
CA THR A 17 9.48 3.02 0.92
C THR A 17 9.88 2.00 1.97
N LYS A 18 11.14 1.59 2.02
CA LYS A 18 11.60 0.74 3.13
C LYS A 18 11.52 1.53 4.43
N VAL A 19 10.99 0.92 5.48
CA VAL A 19 10.86 1.61 6.77
C VAL A 19 12.23 2.04 7.31
N ILE A 20 13.29 1.26 7.03
CA ILE A 20 14.65 1.61 7.46
C ILE A 20 15.16 2.93 6.88
N ASP A 21 14.67 3.35 5.71
CA ASP A 21 15.08 4.59 5.05
C ASP A 21 14.35 5.82 5.62
N ILE A 22 13.37 5.62 6.52
CA ILE A 22 12.58 6.70 7.11
C ILE A 22 13.31 7.23 8.35
N PRO A 23 13.52 8.57 8.45
CA PRO A 23 14.09 9.17 9.65
C PRO A 23 13.29 8.80 10.91
N GLY A 24 13.99 8.27 11.92
CA GLY A 24 13.36 7.77 13.16
C GLY A 24 13.10 6.26 13.16
N SER A 25 13.44 5.54 12.09
CA SER A 25 13.54 4.08 12.12
C SER A 25 14.59 3.64 13.16
N THR A 26 14.39 2.46 13.75
CA THR A 26 15.29 1.93 14.77
C THR A 26 15.74 0.52 14.40
N SER A 27 16.78 0.02 15.06
CA SER A 27 17.29 -1.33 14.82
C SER A 27 16.31 -2.46 15.17
N SER A 28 15.17 -2.16 15.81
CA SER A 28 14.12 -3.13 16.07
C SER A 28 13.14 -3.30 14.92
N THR A 29 13.24 -2.49 13.87
CA THR A 29 12.44 -2.64 12.64
C THR A 29 13.08 -3.68 11.72
N HIS A 30 12.29 -4.62 11.22
CA HIS A 30 12.75 -5.60 10.25
C HIS A 30 13.21 -4.89 8.95
N PRO A 31 14.41 -5.21 8.41
CA PRO A 31 15.07 -4.42 7.36
C PRO A 31 14.31 -4.35 6.04
N ASP A 32 13.47 -5.36 5.78
CA ASP A 32 12.72 -5.47 4.53
C ASP A 32 11.26 -5.02 4.66
N VAL A 33 10.80 -4.58 5.83
CA VAL A 33 9.43 -4.04 5.92
C VAL A 33 9.35 -2.75 5.11
N GLU A 34 8.32 -2.66 4.27
CA GLU A 34 8.01 -1.52 3.42
C GLU A 34 6.71 -0.86 3.86
N ILE A 35 6.63 0.46 3.71
CA ILE A 35 5.38 1.19 3.62
C ILE A 35 4.99 1.26 2.14
N ARG A 36 3.80 0.74 1.84
CA ARG A 36 3.18 0.76 0.51
C ARG A 36 2.08 1.82 0.52
N HIS A 37 2.23 2.85 -0.30
CA HIS A 37 1.20 3.88 -0.51
C HIS A 37 0.47 3.63 -1.83
N PHE A 38 -0.85 3.52 -1.76
CA PHE A 38 -1.72 3.38 -2.92
C PHE A 38 -2.41 4.72 -3.18
N SER A 39 -2.18 5.30 -4.36
CA SER A 39 -2.70 6.61 -4.73
C SER A 39 -3.57 6.55 -5.98
N CYS A 40 -4.50 7.49 -6.10
CA CYS A 40 -5.32 7.65 -7.29
C CYS A 40 -4.41 8.08 -8.47
N PRO A 41 -4.37 7.33 -9.58
CA PRO A 41 -3.50 7.68 -10.71
C PRO A 41 -3.93 8.96 -11.45
N ALA A 42 -5.18 9.42 -11.26
CA ALA A 42 -5.70 10.60 -11.95
C ALA A 42 -5.42 11.91 -11.19
N CYS A 43 -5.52 11.91 -9.86
CA CYS A 43 -5.41 13.13 -9.05
C CYS A 43 -4.30 13.08 -8.00
N GLY A 44 -3.62 11.94 -7.82
CA GLY A 44 -2.54 11.77 -6.84
C GLY A 44 -3.01 11.68 -5.39
N ALA A 45 -4.32 11.66 -5.12
CA ALA A 45 -4.82 11.49 -3.76
C ALA A 45 -4.37 10.15 -3.17
N LEU A 46 -3.84 10.18 -1.94
CA LEU A 46 -3.53 8.97 -1.18
C LEU A 46 -4.85 8.28 -0.79
N LEU A 47 -5.03 7.03 -1.23
CA LEU A 47 -6.23 6.25 -1.00
C LEU A 47 -6.06 5.32 0.21
N ASP A 48 -4.88 4.70 0.33
CA ASP A 48 -4.56 3.80 1.44
C ASP A 48 -3.04 3.68 1.63
N SER A 49 -2.65 3.17 2.80
CA SER A 49 -1.29 2.84 3.16
C SER A 49 -1.24 1.55 3.98
N GLU A 50 -0.34 0.63 3.64
CA GLU A 50 -0.12 -0.59 4.42
C GLU A 50 1.37 -0.82 4.68
N THR A 51 1.70 -1.53 5.76
CA THR A 51 3.04 -2.05 6.04
C THR A 51 3.09 -3.53 5.74
N ALA A 52 4.09 -3.98 5.00
CA ALA A 52 4.20 -5.39 4.58
C ALA A 52 5.64 -5.75 4.22
N LEU A 53 5.96 -7.05 4.17
CA LEU A 53 7.18 -7.53 3.52
C LEU A 53 7.02 -7.48 1.99
N PRO A 54 8.09 -7.46 1.18
CA PRO A 54 7.98 -7.31 -0.28
C PRO A 54 7.19 -8.44 -0.96
N GLU A 55 7.25 -9.65 -0.43
CA GLU A 55 6.57 -10.85 -0.93
C GLU A 55 5.10 -10.96 -0.51
N ASP A 56 4.67 -10.20 0.51
CA ASP A 56 3.31 -10.29 1.02
C ASP A 56 2.32 -9.78 -0.04
N PRO A 57 1.19 -10.46 -0.26
CA PRO A 57 0.14 -9.95 -1.13
C PRO A 57 -0.42 -8.62 -0.58
N PHE A 58 -1.13 -7.88 -1.43
CA PHE A 58 -1.87 -6.71 -0.95
C PHE A 58 -3.05 -7.15 -0.07
N LEU A 59 -3.39 -6.33 0.92
CA LEU A 59 -4.60 -6.53 1.69
C LEU A 59 -5.81 -6.23 0.80
N ASP A 60 -6.61 -7.26 0.50
CA ASP A 60 -7.79 -7.14 -0.36
C ASP A 60 -8.98 -6.54 0.39
N ASP A 61 -9.05 -5.21 0.38
CA ASP A 61 -10.21 -4.46 0.85
C ASP A 61 -11.27 -4.41 -0.25
N ILE A 62 -12.11 -5.44 -0.33
CA ILE A 62 -13.17 -5.51 -1.32
C ILE A 62 -14.35 -4.65 -0.87
N LEU A 63 -14.57 -3.52 -1.56
CA LEU A 63 -15.77 -2.72 -1.40
C LEU A 63 -16.92 -3.39 -2.17
N THR A 64 -17.96 -3.81 -1.44
CA THR A 64 -19.23 -4.26 -1.99
C THR A 64 -20.30 -3.19 -1.75
N ASN A 65 -21.11 -2.89 -2.77
CA ASN A 65 -22.33 -2.12 -2.54
C ASN A 65 -23.30 -3.02 -1.76
N LYS A 66 -23.82 -2.50 -0.64
CA LYS A 66 -24.96 -3.10 0.05
C LYS A 66 -26.26 -2.78 -0.68
#